data_AF-A9UUX2-F1
#
_entry.id   AF-A9UUX2-F1
#
_cell.length_a   1.000
_cell.length_b   1.000
_cell.length_c   1.000
_cell.angle_alpha   90.00
_cell.angle_beta   90.00
_cell.angle_gamma   90.00
#
_symmetry.space_group_name_H-M   'P 1'
#
loop_
_entity.id
_entity.type
_entity.pdbx_description
1 polymer ?
#
loop_
_entity_poly.entity_id
_entity_poly.type
_entity_poly.pdbx_seq_one_letter_code
_entity_poly.pdbx_strand_id
1 'polypeptide(L)'
;MMMRRAAAIACLGLVLMWGGGAKGGREMVWHVGPAGNHDFMSVHAAAEALVQKEEDLANVTHLRIVIHDGHLDRPLQLNARHSLPDGTVTWTGAQAGQRLTTALPVHGFTRKSSTPDGSSLWSTVVPDHANAFTDVYWQGQALTRARTPNLGQFFVWDRPLCPDVRTNATCAKEARFGFYYAHNDVQEAWRNESNAQFMVYHGWTASRHHLRIIDPSAQRVLFTNPSDRPIGYWPNVDSEGGGRYFVENIRSGLDANFEWYFDSTTRELSLLLPETLNLTDGDIWIPQTDNLLFVNGTHNHDFSGIDFTYTNWVCGPTTVCDKQSASWQRQAAIDLFDVVNVTFSNNEIVGAGACAVWVHGSSVNITVDRNVLRDLGTGALRVGDETPEDGVPYRVTLQNNIIHRGGLSFPSGTPILIQKAINVSVVHNEVSYFSYAGISVGWSWNFEDPSSTANVTVAYNHVHDLGTGTFRQLGDAMAAVYTLGVLHGTEVHHNLLHDVYAWYTGGFCLSQDQGSSDISFHDNVCHGTTGASQTQHYGVNNTWVVGTTSTSQPASQPASQPCRSFDICFFYDLHL
;
A
#
# COMPACT_ATOMS: atom_id res chain seq x y z
N MET A 1 -13.52 -77.32 -3.13
CA MET A 1 -13.93 -75.93 -2.84
C MET A 1 -12.76 -75.03 -3.24
N MET A 2 -13.02 -74.10 -4.16
CA MET A 2 -12.13 -73.06 -4.73
C MET A 2 -10.95 -73.51 -5.64
N MET A 3 -11.19 -73.30 -6.93
CA MET A 3 -10.25 -73.30 -8.05
C MET A 3 -9.18 -72.21 -7.91
N ARG A 4 -7.93 -72.52 -8.25
CA ARG A 4 -6.92 -71.52 -8.68
C ARG A 4 -6.51 -71.84 -10.11
N ARG A 5 -6.99 -71.04 -11.07
CA ARG A 5 -6.46 -70.96 -12.44
C ARG A 5 -5.56 -69.72 -12.51
N ALA A 6 -4.28 -69.91 -12.78
CA ALA A 6 -3.39 -68.84 -13.21
C ALA A 6 -3.54 -68.71 -14.74
N ALA A 7 -3.99 -67.54 -15.20
CA ALA A 7 -4.05 -67.20 -16.61
C ALA A 7 -2.91 -66.21 -16.91
N ALA A 8 -2.11 -66.55 -17.93
CA ALA A 8 -1.05 -65.73 -18.48
C ALA A 8 -1.64 -64.47 -19.14
N ILE A 9 -1.07 -63.30 -18.83
CA ILE A 9 -1.40 -62.03 -19.49
C ILE A 9 -0.42 -61.87 -20.65
N ALA A 10 -0.95 -61.92 -21.87
CA ALA A 10 -0.23 -61.59 -23.09
C ALA A 10 -0.19 -60.07 -23.26
N CYS A 11 1.01 -59.49 -23.35
CA CYS A 11 1.23 -58.12 -23.79
C CYS A 11 0.96 -58.02 -25.30
N LEU A 12 -0.17 -57.42 -25.69
CA LEU A 12 -0.34 -56.84 -27.02
C LEU A 12 0.12 -55.38 -26.98
N GLY A 13 1.22 -55.08 -27.67
CA GLY A 13 1.61 -53.72 -27.98
C GLY A 13 0.66 -53.12 -29.00
N LEU A 14 -0.21 -52.20 -28.57
CA LEU A 14 -0.83 -51.23 -29.45
C LEU A 14 0.13 -50.05 -29.61
N VAL A 15 0.83 -50.01 -30.74
CA VAL A 15 1.46 -48.78 -31.24
C VAL A 15 0.32 -47.91 -31.78
N LEU A 16 -0.26 -47.08 -30.93
CA LEU A 16 -1.04 -45.92 -31.37
C LEU A 16 -0.03 -44.87 -31.83
N MET A 17 0.14 -44.77 -33.15
CA MET A 17 0.76 -43.61 -33.78
C MET A 17 -0.10 -42.39 -33.45
N TRP A 18 0.24 -41.69 -32.36
CA TRP A 18 -0.11 -40.30 -32.21
C TRP A 18 0.66 -39.53 -33.28
N GLY A 19 -0.02 -39.17 -34.36
CA GLY A 19 0.41 -38.08 -35.21
C GLY A 19 0.40 -36.79 -34.40
N GLY A 20 1.47 -36.57 -33.64
CA GLY A 20 1.79 -35.29 -33.02
C GLY A 20 2.14 -34.30 -34.13
N GLY A 21 1.13 -33.82 -34.84
CA GLY A 21 1.23 -32.52 -35.48
C GLY A 21 1.38 -31.50 -34.36
N ALA A 22 2.57 -30.95 -34.19
CA ALA A 22 2.75 -29.72 -33.45
C ALA A 22 1.78 -28.70 -34.07
N LYS A 23 0.64 -28.47 -33.42
CA LYS A 23 -0.24 -27.36 -33.76
C LYS A 23 0.60 -26.11 -33.52
N GLY A 24 1.08 -25.50 -34.60
CA GLY A 24 1.83 -24.25 -34.51
C GLY A 24 0.97 -23.24 -33.78
N GLY A 25 1.45 -22.76 -32.64
CA GLY A 25 0.74 -21.79 -31.82
C GLY A 25 0.44 -20.52 -32.61
N ARG A 26 -0.79 -20.02 -32.49
CA ARG A 26 -1.22 -18.79 -33.16
C ARG A 26 -1.04 -17.61 -32.21
N GLU A 27 -0.37 -16.56 -32.67
CA GLU A 27 -0.40 -15.25 -32.02
C GLU A 27 -1.63 -14.46 -32.47
N MET A 28 -2.22 -13.72 -31.54
CA MET A 28 -3.37 -12.85 -31.78
C MET A 28 -3.19 -11.52 -31.06
N VAL A 29 -3.70 -10.44 -31.66
CA VAL A 29 -3.68 -9.10 -31.07
C VAL A 29 -5.08 -8.51 -31.10
N TRP A 30 -5.53 -7.95 -29.99
CA TRP A 30 -6.77 -7.19 -29.86
C TRP A 30 -6.47 -5.75 -29.47
N HIS A 31 -7.07 -4.80 -30.17
CA HIS A 31 -6.99 -3.37 -29.88
C HIS A 31 -8.24 -2.91 -29.13
N VAL A 32 -8.04 -2.16 -28.05
CA VAL A 32 -9.10 -1.73 -27.15
C VAL A 32 -9.16 -0.21 -27.06
N GLY A 33 -10.31 0.37 -27.40
CA GLY A 33 -10.62 1.79 -27.21
C GLY A 33 -11.74 2.25 -28.17
N PRO A 34 -12.21 3.50 -28.07
CA PRO A 34 -13.41 3.96 -28.75
C PRO A 34 -13.27 4.20 -30.26
N ALA A 35 -12.07 4.03 -30.83
CA ALA A 35 -11.83 4.26 -32.26
C ALA A 35 -12.48 3.15 -33.12
N GLY A 36 -13.08 3.54 -34.25
CA GLY A 36 -13.84 2.61 -35.10
C GLY A 36 -13.04 1.49 -35.78
N ASN A 37 -11.70 1.48 -35.64
CA ASN A 37 -10.79 0.45 -36.12
C ASN A 37 -10.27 -0.47 -35.00
N HIS A 38 -10.73 -0.30 -33.74
CA HIS A 38 -10.38 -1.18 -32.63
C HIS A 38 -11.34 -2.36 -32.54
N ASP A 39 -10.84 -3.50 -32.03
CA ASP A 39 -11.62 -4.74 -31.89
C ASP A 39 -12.70 -4.62 -30.81
N PHE A 40 -12.42 -3.87 -29.74
CA PHE A 40 -13.33 -3.67 -28.62
C PHE A 40 -13.35 -2.22 -28.16
N MET A 41 -14.54 -1.78 -27.73
CA MET A 41 -14.75 -0.41 -27.25
C MET A 41 -14.16 -0.15 -25.86
N SER A 42 -13.95 -1.19 -25.04
CA SER A 42 -13.48 -1.07 -23.66
C SER A 42 -12.73 -2.30 -23.18
N VAL A 43 -11.95 -2.15 -22.10
CA VAL A 43 -11.20 -3.24 -21.46
C VAL A 43 -12.16 -4.34 -20.97
N HIS A 44 -13.33 -3.95 -20.45
CA HIS A 44 -14.40 -4.87 -20.07
C HIS A 44 -14.89 -5.71 -21.25
N ALA A 45 -15.13 -5.10 -22.42
CA ALA A 45 -15.57 -5.83 -23.61
C ALA A 45 -14.52 -6.82 -24.10
N ALA A 46 -13.23 -6.48 -24.02
CA ALA A 46 -12.14 -7.41 -24.33
C ALA A 46 -12.09 -8.59 -23.33
N ALA A 47 -12.27 -8.32 -22.03
CA ALA A 47 -12.34 -9.37 -21.01
C ALA A 47 -13.54 -10.31 -21.23
N GLU A 48 -14.72 -9.77 -21.51
CA GLU A 48 -15.90 -10.57 -21.85
C GLU A 48 -15.67 -11.45 -23.08
N ALA A 49 -14.94 -10.93 -24.08
CA ALA A 49 -14.61 -11.67 -25.29
C ALA A 49 -13.64 -12.84 -25.04
N LEU A 50 -12.78 -12.79 -24.03
CA LEU A 50 -11.94 -13.95 -23.64
C LEU A 50 -12.81 -15.16 -23.30
N VAL A 51 -13.96 -14.92 -22.66
CA VAL A 51 -14.91 -15.97 -22.27
C VAL A 51 -15.82 -16.36 -23.44
N GLN A 52 -16.33 -15.38 -24.18
CA GLN A 52 -17.33 -15.64 -25.23
C GLN A 52 -16.74 -16.25 -26.50
N LYS A 53 -15.44 -16.03 -26.77
CA LYS A 53 -14.75 -16.50 -27.98
C LYS A 53 -13.79 -17.67 -27.70
N GLU A 54 -14.09 -18.49 -26.70
CA GLU A 54 -13.25 -19.63 -26.30
C GLU A 54 -12.88 -20.55 -27.49
N GLU A 55 -13.84 -20.82 -28.40
CA GLU A 55 -13.60 -21.63 -29.60
C GLU A 55 -12.60 -20.97 -30.58
N ASP A 56 -12.68 -19.65 -30.77
CA ASP A 56 -11.75 -18.91 -31.63
C ASP A 56 -10.34 -18.86 -31.05
N LEU A 57 -10.25 -18.93 -29.71
CA LEU A 57 -9.02 -18.88 -28.94
C LEU A 57 -8.38 -20.26 -28.71
N ALA A 58 -9.04 -21.35 -29.10
CA ALA A 58 -8.62 -22.72 -28.78
C ALA A 58 -7.23 -23.15 -29.29
N ASN A 59 -6.67 -22.47 -30.29
CA ASN A 59 -5.30 -22.70 -30.77
C ASN A 59 -4.38 -21.46 -30.64
N VAL A 60 -4.83 -20.45 -29.88
CA VAL A 60 -4.04 -19.24 -29.59
C VAL A 60 -3.13 -19.53 -28.40
N THR A 61 -1.82 -19.38 -28.62
CA THR A 61 -0.81 -19.58 -27.57
C THR A 61 -0.34 -18.27 -26.96
N HIS A 62 -0.57 -17.15 -27.65
CA HIS A 62 -0.29 -15.82 -27.15
C HIS A 62 -1.33 -14.83 -27.66
N LEU A 63 -2.05 -14.19 -26.74
CA LEU A 63 -3.01 -13.14 -27.02
C LEU A 63 -2.52 -11.84 -26.39
N ARG A 64 -2.29 -10.82 -27.21
CA ARG A 64 -1.94 -9.48 -26.74
C ARG A 64 -3.12 -8.54 -26.83
N ILE A 65 -3.54 -7.99 -25.68
CA ILE A 65 -4.61 -6.98 -25.58
C ILE A 65 -3.94 -5.63 -25.41
N VAL A 66 -4.01 -4.79 -26.45
CA VAL A 66 -3.40 -3.46 -26.52
C VAL A 66 -4.44 -2.41 -26.13
N ILE A 67 -4.21 -1.74 -25.01
CA ILE A 67 -5.11 -0.75 -24.41
C ILE A 67 -4.75 0.64 -24.94
N HIS A 68 -5.64 1.25 -25.72
CA HIS A 68 -5.53 2.65 -26.18
C HIS A 68 -6.34 3.59 -25.28
N ASP A 69 -7.41 3.08 -24.69
CA ASP A 69 -8.20 3.75 -23.66
C ASP A 69 -8.41 2.78 -22.48
N GLY A 70 -7.88 3.17 -21.32
CA GLY A 70 -7.94 2.37 -20.10
C GLY A 70 -8.90 2.95 -19.07
N HIS A 71 -9.87 3.77 -19.47
CA HIS A 71 -10.95 4.12 -18.56
C HIS A 71 -11.79 2.89 -18.18
N LEU A 72 -12.02 2.73 -16.87
CA LEU A 72 -12.82 1.69 -16.27
C LEU A 72 -14.02 2.31 -15.54
N ASP A 73 -15.23 1.92 -15.89
CA ASP A 73 -16.46 2.30 -15.18
C ASP A 73 -16.64 1.56 -13.85
N ARG A 74 -15.94 0.44 -13.70
CA ARG A 74 -15.89 -0.42 -12.51
C ARG A 74 -14.58 -1.20 -12.49
N PRO A 75 -14.17 -1.80 -11.35
CA PRO A 75 -12.97 -2.61 -11.31
C PRO A 75 -13.03 -3.78 -12.31
N LEU A 76 -11.91 -4.05 -12.97
CA LEU A 76 -11.78 -5.17 -13.89
C LEU A 76 -11.70 -6.48 -13.09
N GLN A 77 -12.60 -7.40 -13.37
CA GLN A 77 -12.64 -8.71 -12.72
C GLN A 77 -12.24 -9.80 -13.70
N LEU A 78 -11.18 -10.53 -13.38
CA LEU A 78 -10.71 -11.68 -14.13
C LEU A 78 -10.84 -12.92 -13.27
N ASN A 79 -11.30 -14.01 -13.89
CA ASN A 79 -11.39 -15.32 -13.26
C ASN A 79 -10.86 -16.42 -14.18
N ALA A 80 -10.78 -17.66 -13.70
CA ALA A 80 -10.27 -18.82 -14.44
C ALA A 80 -10.68 -18.94 -15.92
N ARG A 81 -11.89 -18.49 -16.29
CA ARG A 81 -12.38 -18.52 -17.70
C ARG A 81 -11.74 -17.48 -18.62
N HIS A 82 -10.97 -16.55 -18.07
CA HIS A 82 -10.29 -15.50 -18.85
C HIS A 82 -8.88 -15.93 -19.27
N SER A 83 -8.43 -17.11 -18.86
CA SER A 83 -7.14 -17.67 -19.26
C SER A 83 -7.28 -18.48 -20.54
N LEU A 84 -6.26 -18.44 -21.40
CA LEU A 84 -6.21 -19.33 -22.56
C LEU A 84 -6.02 -20.79 -22.11
N PRO A 85 -6.51 -21.78 -22.88
CA PRO A 85 -6.31 -23.18 -22.56
C PRO A 85 -4.82 -23.56 -22.45
N ASP A 86 -4.03 -23.19 -23.47
CA ASP A 86 -2.60 -23.50 -23.59
C ASP A 86 -1.81 -22.26 -24.08
N GLY A 87 -1.85 -21.16 -23.33
CA GLY A 87 -1.19 -19.92 -23.73
C GLY A 87 -1.14 -18.84 -22.67
N THR A 88 -0.67 -17.66 -23.08
CA THR A 88 -0.54 -16.46 -22.23
C THR A 88 -1.39 -15.32 -22.78
N VAL A 89 -2.07 -14.60 -21.88
CA VAL A 89 -2.75 -13.34 -22.20
C VAL A 89 -1.90 -12.18 -21.67
N THR A 90 -1.43 -11.31 -22.57
CA THR A 90 -0.67 -10.12 -22.22
C THR A 90 -1.53 -8.87 -22.39
N TRP A 91 -1.78 -8.16 -21.30
CA TRP A 91 -2.38 -6.82 -21.29
C TRP A 91 -1.27 -5.78 -21.37
N THR A 92 -1.35 -4.89 -22.36
CA THR A 92 -0.29 -3.90 -22.59
C THR A 92 -0.83 -2.54 -22.98
N GLY A 93 -0.18 -1.47 -22.51
CA GLY A 93 -0.49 -0.12 -22.94
C GLY A 93 -0.09 0.11 -24.40
N ALA A 94 -0.90 0.86 -25.15
CA ALA A 94 -0.59 1.23 -26.53
C ALA A 94 0.63 2.17 -26.64
N GLN A 95 0.93 2.89 -25.56
CA GLN A 95 2.01 3.87 -25.45
C GLN A 95 2.51 3.97 -24.01
N ALA A 96 3.67 4.60 -23.81
CA ALA A 96 4.16 4.91 -22.48
C ALA A 96 3.18 5.84 -21.74
N GLY A 97 2.97 5.59 -20.45
CA GLY A 97 2.03 6.35 -19.63
C GLY A 97 0.55 6.01 -19.87
N GLN A 98 0.26 4.86 -20.50
CA GLN A 98 -1.11 4.45 -20.77
C GLN A 98 -1.82 4.08 -19.46
N ARG A 99 -2.75 4.95 -19.04
CA ARG A 99 -3.49 4.77 -17.79
C ARG A 99 -4.58 3.71 -17.89
N LEU A 100 -4.69 2.91 -16.85
CA LEU A 100 -5.84 2.10 -16.49
C LEU A 100 -6.42 2.65 -15.17
N THR A 101 -7.64 3.20 -15.21
CA THR A 101 -8.17 4.01 -14.10
C THR A 101 -9.68 4.01 -14.01
N THR A 102 -10.21 4.01 -12.79
CA THR A 102 -11.61 4.33 -12.48
C THR A 102 -11.82 5.77 -12.04
N ALA A 103 -10.73 6.54 -11.84
CA ALA A 103 -10.81 7.90 -11.34
C ALA A 103 -11.45 8.85 -12.35
N LEU A 104 -12.12 9.87 -11.81
CA LEU A 104 -12.78 10.90 -12.61
C LEU A 104 -11.91 12.15 -12.70
N PRO A 105 -11.66 12.67 -13.92
CA PRO A 105 -11.17 14.03 -14.06
C PRO A 105 -12.25 15.01 -13.64
N VAL A 106 -11.88 16.00 -12.83
CA VAL A 106 -12.76 17.04 -12.31
C VAL A 106 -12.59 18.30 -13.14
N HIS A 107 -13.73 18.85 -13.57
CA HIS A 107 -13.81 20.00 -14.46
C HIS A 107 -14.44 21.22 -13.77
N GLY A 108 -14.28 22.40 -14.37
CA GLY A 108 -15.03 23.60 -14.01
C GLY A 108 -14.53 24.34 -12.76
N PHE A 109 -13.25 24.18 -12.40
CA PHE A 109 -12.65 24.96 -11.32
C PHE A 109 -12.67 26.47 -11.61
N THR A 110 -13.11 27.24 -10.63
CA THR A 110 -13.13 28.71 -10.67
C THR A 110 -12.26 29.27 -9.55
N ARG A 111 -11.41 30.25 -9.88
CA ARG A 111 -10.62 30.99 -8.90
C ARG A 111 -11.53 32.00 -8.18
N LYS A 112 -11.72 31.83 -6.87
CA LYS A 112 -12.66 32.63 -6.06
C LYS A 112 -12.00 33.89 -5.48
N SER A 113 -10.83 33.74 -4.87
CA SER A 113 -10.12 34.84 -4.23
C SER A 113 -8.65 34.51 -3.98
N SER A 114 -7.82 35.54 -4.05
CA SER A 114 -6.45 35.55 -3.52
C SER A 114 -6.48 35.68 -1.99
N THR A 115 -5.68 34.89 -1.29
CA THR A 115 -5.48 34.99 0.15
C THR A 115 -4.26 35.88 0.46
N PRO A 116 -4.19 36.56 1.62
CA PRO A 116 -3.11 37.52 1.92
C PRO A 116 -1.68 36.93 1.92
N ASP A 117 -1.55 35.61 2.03
CA ASP A 117 -0.32 34.83 2.00
C ASP A 117 0.17 34.48 0.58
N GLY A 118 -0.50 34.95 -0.47
CA GLY A 118 -0.10 34.68 -1.86
C GLY A 118 -0.59 33.32 -2.38
N SER A 119 -1.68 32.81 -1.81
CA SER A 119 -2.37 31.59 -2.26
C SER A 119 -3.70 31.95 -2.94
N SER A 120 -4.28 31.01 -3.69
CA SER A 120 -5.53 31.18 -4.42
C SER A 120 -6.47 30.04 -4.15
N LEU A 121 -7.68 30.41 -3.72
CA LEU A 121 -8.76 29.47 -3.54
C LEU A 121 -9.41 29.16 -4.90
N TRP A 122 -9.37 27.89 -5.27
CA TRP A 122 -10.07 27.33 -6.41
C TRP A 122 -11.22 26.46 -5.92
N SER A 123 -12.39 26.53 -6.57
CA SER A 123 -13.47 25.59 -6.27
C SER A 123 -14.35 25.25 -7.47
N THR A 124 -14.95 24.05 -7.39
CA THR A 124 -15.95 23.53 -8.31
C THR A 124 -16.96 22.66 -7.55
N VAL A 125 -18.07 22.32 -8.21
CA VAL A 125 -19.05 21.36 -7.69
C VAL A 125 -18.83 20.02 -8.37
N VAL A 126 -18.54 18.97 -7.60
CA VAL A 126 -18.31 17.63 -8.14
C VAL A 126 -19.65 16.94 -8.50
N PRO A 127 -19.68 16.00 -9.46
CA PRO A 127 -20.88 15.25 -9.81
C PRO A 127 -21.49 14.51 -8.61
N ASP A 128 -22.82 14.32 -8.61
CA ASP A 128 -23.55 13.67 -7.49
C ASP A 128 -23.06 12.25 -7.16
N HIS A 129 -22.57 11.51 -8.17
CA HIS A 129 -22.04 10.15 -8.00
C HIS A 129 -20.63 10.11 -7.41
N ALA A 130 -19.92 11.24 -7.35
CA ALA A 130 -18.55 11.36 -6.86
C ALA A 130 -18.50 12.02 -5.48
N ASN A 131 -19.30 11.51 -4.54
CA ASN A 131 -19.50 12.13 -3.22
C ASN A 131 -18.70 11.46 -2.08
N ALA A 132 -17.89 10.44 -2.38
CA ALA A 132 -17.13 9.68 -1.40
C ALA A 132 -15.73 9.36 -1.94
N PHE A 133 -14.79 10.27 -1.74
CA PHE A 133 -13.38 10.10 -2.09
C PHE A 133 -12.49 10.60 -0.96
N THR A 134 -11.33 9.98 -0.79
CA THR A 134 -10.39 10.27 0.30
C THR A 134 -9.15 11.02 -0.13
N ASP A 135 -8.91 11.12 -1.44
CA ASP A 135 -7.70 11.67 -2.02
C ASP A 135 -8.03 12.50 -3.26
N VAL A 136 -7.21 13.51 -3.53
CA VAL A 136 -7.29 14.37 -4.71
C VAL A 136 -5.90 14.44 -5.32
N TYR A 137 -5.81 14.18 -6.62
CA TYR A 137 -4.54 14.16 -7.33
C TYR A 137 -4.44 15.32 -8.30
N TRP A 138 -3.27 15.95 -8.33
CA TRP A 138 -2.92 16.98 -9.30
C TRP A 138 -1.55 16.67 -9.91
N GLN A 139 -1.45 16.65 -11.24
CA GLN A 139 -0.22 16.31 -11.96
C GLN A 139 0.44 15.00 -11.49
N GLY A 140 -0.39 14.00 -11.16
CA GLY A 140 0.11 12.70 -10.70
C GLY A 140 0.54 12.64 -9.24
N GLN A 141 0.34 13.68 -8.43
CA GLN A 141 0.67 13.69 -7.00
C GLN A 141 -0.57 13.92 -6.13
N ALA A 142 -0.65 13.20 -5.01
CA ALA A 142 -1.68 13.43 -4.00
C ALA A 142 -1.49 14.79 -3.30
N LEU A 143 -2.57 15.58 -3.26
CA LEU A 143 -2.68 16.82 -2.49
C LEU A 143 -2.97 16.52 -1.01
N THR A 144 -2.60 17.44 -0.13
CA THR A 144 -2.83 17.28 1.31
C THR A 144 -4.32 17.50 1.60
N ARG A 145 -4.97 16.55 2.25
CA ARG A 145 -6.33 16.78 2.74
C ARG A 145 -6.27 17.81 3.88
N ALA A 146 -7.04 18.88 3.75
CA ALA A 146 -7.08 20.03 4.65
C ALA A 146 -7.08 19.59 6.11
N ARG A 147 -6.04 19.97 6.87
CA ARG A 147 -5.82 19.46 8.22
C ARG A 147 -5.30 20.51 9.17
N THR A 148 -5.50 20.28 10.46
CA THR A 148 -4.82 21.06 11.49
C THR A 148 -4.32 20.14 12.63
N PRO A 149 -3.07 20.34 13.09
CA PRO A 149 -2.08 21.26 12.54
C PRO A 149 -1.61 20.81 11.13
N ASN A 150 -0.95 21.73 10.43
CA ASN A 150 -0.41 21.49 9.10
C ASN A 150 0.62 20.35 9.08
N LEU A 151 0.92 19.85 7.89
CA LEU A 151 1.80 18.70 7.68
C LEU A 151 3.13 18.82 8.45
N GLY A 152 3.50 17.77 9.18
CA GLY A 152 4.69 17.75 10.04
C GLY A 152 4.47 18.27 11.47
N GLN A 153 3.28 18.80 11.78
CA GLN A 153 2.89 19.24 13.12
C GLN A 153 1.77 18.38 13.69
N PHE A 154 1.70 18.30 15.02
CA PHE A 154 0.74 17.49 15.76
C PHE A 154 0.27 18.23 17.00
N PHE A 155 -1.01 18.06 17.35
CA PHE A 155 -1.47 18.30 18.71
C PHE A 155 -1.05 17.17 19.63
N VAL A 156 -1.16 17.41 20.94
CA VAL A 156 -0.95 16.40 21.98
C VAL A 156 -2.19 16.36 22.86
N TRP A 157 -2.80 15.19 23.02
CA TRP A 157 -3.95 15.04 23.90
C TRP A 157 -3.53 15.14 25.38
N ASP A 158 -4.46 15.47 26.28
CA ASP A 158 -4.18 15.65 27.72
C ASP A 158 -4.08 14.31 28.44
N ARG A 159 -5.09 13.45 28.33
CA ARG A 159 -5.10 12.10 28.92
C ARG A 159 -6.09 11.14 28.25
N PRO A 160 -5.88 9.81 28.33
CA PRO A 160 -6.86 8.85 27.82
C PRO A 160 -8.15 8.87 28.66
N LEU A 161 -9.26 8.35 28.11
CA LEU A 161 -10.52 8.22 28.86
C LEU A 161 -10.41 7.27 30.06
N CYS A 162 -9.46 6.34 30.03
CA CYS A 162 -9.22 5.33 31.05
C CYS A 162 -7.73 5.33 31.41
N PRO A 163 -7.33 5.93 32.54
CA PRO A 163 -5.94 5.91 33.01
C PRO A 163 -5.42 4.49 33.30
N ASP A 164 -6.31 3.59 33.72
CA ASP A 164 -6.00 2.21 34.12
C ASP A 164 -6.33 1.18 33.03
N VAL A 165 -6.09 1.54 31.77
CA VAL A 165 -6.47 0.76 30.57
C VAL A 165 -6.00 -0.70 30.58
N ARG A 166 -4.90 -1.02 31.27
CA ARG A 166 -4.32 -2.37 31.35
C ARG A 166 -4.95 -3.25 32.44
N THR A 167 -5.57 -2.65 33.45
CA THR A 167 -6.06 -3.36 34.64
C THR A 167 -7.59 -3.27 34.77
N ASN A 168 -8.24 -2.30 34.12
CA ASN A 168 -9.69 -2.11 34.15
C ASN A 168 -10.34 -2.34 32.78
N ALA A 169 -10.81 -3.56 32.56
CA ALA A 169 -11.42 -3.97 31.29
C ALA A 169 -12.71 -3.20 30.94
N THR A 170 -13.43 -2.66 31.93
CA THR A 170 -14.68 -1.92 31.69
C THR A 170 -14.37 -0.55 31.08
N CYS A 171 -13.51 0.26 31.71
CA CYS A 171 -13.16 1.57 31.13
C CYS A 171 -12.29 1.46 29.88
N ALA A 172 -11.49 0.39 29.75
CA ALA A 172 -10.67 0.16 28.57
C ALA A 172 -11.50 0.05 27.28
N LYS A 173 -12.74 -0.45 27.35
CA LYS A 173 -13.63 -0.49 26.18
C LYS A 173 -14.02 0.90 25.71
N GLU A 174 -14.30 1.81 26.64
CA GLU A 174 -14.67 3.19 26.33
C GLU A 174 -13.48 4.00 25.80
N ALA A 175 -12.27 3.73 26.29
CA ALA A 175 -11.04 4.38 25.85
C ALA A 175 -10.63 4.08 24.40
N ARG A 176 -11.33 3.21 23.69
CA ARG A 176 -11.18 3.02 22.23
C ARG A 176 -11.88 4.11 21.41
N PHE A 177 -12.73 4.92 22.05
CA PHE A 177 -13.63 5.86 21.38
C PHE A 177 -13.32 7.33 21.68
N GLY A 178 -12.16 7.68 22.23
CA GLY A 178 -11.83 9.08 22.47
C GLY A 178 -10.77 9.32 23.52
N PHE A 179 -10.55 10.59 23.80
CA PHE A 179 -9.59 11.08 24.77
C PHE A 179 -10.00 12.46 25.30
N TYR A 180 -9.32 12.92 26.34
CA TYR A 180 -9.37 14.31 26.80
C TYR A 180 -8.31 15.12 26.06
N TYR A 181 -8.70 16.25 25.46
CA TYR A 181 -7.79 17.13 24.71
C TYR A 181 -7.28 18.29 25.57
N ALA A 182 -6.10 18.80 25.24
CA ALA A 182 -5.52 19.96 25.92
C ALA A 182 -6.07 21.27 25.33
N HIS A 183 -6.11 22.31 26.16
CA HIS A 183 -6.39 23.70 25.75
C HIS A 183 -7.60 23.84 24.80
N ASN A 184 -7.42 24.57 23.69
CA ASN A 184 -8.41 24.83 22.66
C ASN A 184 -8.07 24.09 21.36
N ASP A 185 -7.33 22.97 21.45
CA ASP A 185 -6.88 22.20 20.28
C ASP A 185 -8.07 21.65 19.48
N VAL A 186 -9.21 21.41 20.14
CA VAL A 186 -10.46 20.97 19.52
C VAL A 186 -11.49 22.09 19.51
N GLN A 187 -11.97 22.46 18.32
CA GLN A 187 -12.92 23.57 18.15
C GLN A 187 -14.36 23.10 18.06
N GLU A 188 -15.27 23.77 18.78
CA GLU A 188 -16.70 23.44 18.77
C GLU A 188 -17.35 23.57 17.38
N ALA A 189 -16.84 24.44 16.51
CA ALA A 189 -17.34 24.61 15.15
C ALA A 189 -17.27 23.32 14.31
N TRP A 190 -16.33 22.42 14.61
CA TRP A 190 -16.15 21.17 13.88
C TRP A 190 -17.29 20.17 14.06
N ARG A 191 -18.21 20.38 15.02
CA ARG A 191 -19.42 19.54 15.15
C ARG A 191 -20.29 19.52 13.89
N ASN A 192 -20.20 20.56 13.07
CA ASN A 192 -20.96 20.69 11.83
C ASN A 192 -20.22 20.11 10.61
N GLU A 193 -18.98 19.64 10.79
CA GLU A 193 -18.15 19.06 9.74
C GLU A 193 -18.34 17.54 9.74
N SER A 194 -19.36 17.05 9.04
CA SER A 194 -19.79 15.64 9.08
C SER A 194 -18.70 14.63 8.71
N ASN A 195 -17.70 15.08 7.96
CA ASN A 195 -16.61 14.24 7.46
C ASN A 195 -15.28 14.52 8.16
N ALA A 196 -15.26 15.26 9.27
CA ALA A 196 -14.05 15.50 10.05
C ALA A 196 -13.49 14.19 10.60
N GLN A 197 -12.20 13.96 10.38
CA GLN A 197 -11.51 12.75 10.82
C GLN A 197 -10.31 13.07 11.71
N PHE A 198 -10.16 12.33 12.80
CA PHE A 198 -9.02 12.40 13.70
C PHE A 198 -8.05 11.26 13.41
N MET A 199 -6.79 11.56 13.18
CA MET A 199 -5.70 10.57 13.16
C MET A 199 -4.98 10.63 14.49
N VAL A 200 -5.00 9.53 15.23
CA VAL A 200 -4.44 9.41 16.59
C VAL A 200 -3.30 8.41 16.57
N TYR A 201 -2.11 8.80 17.00
CA TYR A 201 -0.91 7.96 16.94
C TYR A 201 -0.78 7.08 18.18
N HIS A 202 -0.37 5.81 17.99
CA HIS A 202 -0.17 4.80 19.02
C HIS A 202 1.13 4.04 18.76
N GLY A 203 2.28 4.51 19.27
CA GLY A 203 3.57 3.82 19.10
C GLY A 203 3.92 3.55 17.63
N TRP A 204 3.77 2.30 17.19
CA TRP A 204 4.01 1.82 15.81
C TRP A 204 2.80 1.87 14.87
N THR A 205 1.63 2.29 15.36
CA THR A 205 0.41 2.42 14.56
C THR A 205 -0.26 3.78 14.73
N ALA A 206 -1.25 4.09 13.91
CA ALA A 206 -2.12 5.24 14.07
C ALA A 206 -3.55 4.87 13.69
N SER A 207 -4.52 5.31 14.47
CA SER A 207 -5.95 5.05 14.27
C SER A 207 -6.68 6.26 13.72
N ARG A 208 -7.56 5.98 12.76
CA ARG A 208 -8.37 6.99 12.09
C ARG A 208 -9.80 6.92 12.61
N HIS A 209 -10.35 8.06 13.00
CA HIS A 209 -11.64 8.15 13.67
C HIS A 209 -12.56 9.21 13.07
N HIS A 210 -13.85 8.92 13.00
CA HIS A 210 -14.87 9.92 12.69
C HIS A 210 -15.36 10.60 13.95
N LEU A 211 -15.53 11.92 13.88
CA LEU A 211 -16.04 12.71 14.99
C LEU A 211 -17.49 12.33 15.35
N ARG A 212 -17.78 12.16 16.65
CA ARG A 212 -19.14 11.95 17.16
C ARG A 212 -19.61 13.05 18.10
N ILE A 213 -18.81 13.36 19.12
CA ILE A 213 -19.14 14.36 20.14
C ILE A 213 -17.89 15.17 20.44
N ILE A 214 -18.04 16.49 20.48
CA ILE A 214 -17.14 17.39 21.18
C ILE A 214 -17.84 17.78 22.50
N ASP A 215 -17.16 17.70 23.62
CA ASP A 215 -17.65 18.11 24.93
C ASP A 215 -16.67 19.14 25.52
N PRO A 216 -16.85 20.44 25.23
CA PRO A 216 -15.95 21.49 25.69
C PRO A 216 -15.91 21.61 27.22
N SER A 217 -17.02 21.32 27.90
CA SER A 217 -17.12 21.41 29.35
C SER A 217 -16.21 20.40 30.07
N ALA A 218 -16.02 19.23 29.45
CA ALA A 218 -15.14 18.19 29.95
C ALA A 218 -13.80 18.10 29.20
N GLN A 219 -13.56 19.00 28.22
CA GLN A 219 -12.45 18.93 27.26
C GLN A 219 -12.26 17.54 26.65
N ARG A 220 -13.36 16.96 26.16
CA ARG A 220 -13.39 15.58 25.70
C ARG A 220 -13.88 15.49 24.26
N VAL A 221 -13.23 14.66 23.46
CA VAL A 221 -13.69 14.29 22.12
C VAL A 221 -14.04 12.81 22.11
N LEU A 222 -15.15 12.46 21.45
CA LEU A 222 -15.59 11.09 21.28
C LEU A 222 -15.80 10.78 19.80
N PHE A 223 -15.50 9.55 19.43
CA PHE A 223 -15.55 9.00 18.08
C PHE A 223 -16.71 8.04 17.90
N THR A 224 -17.10 7.80 16.65
CA THR A 224 -18.10 6.78 16.30
C THR A 224 -17.49 5.40 16.22
N ASN A 225 -16.29 5.28 15.65
CA ASN A 225 -15.57 4.01 15.48
C ASN A 225 -14.47 3.81 16.53
N PRO A 226 -14.19 2.56 16.93
CA PRO A 226 -13.14 2.24 17.89
C PRO A 226 -11.76 2.10 17.23
N SER A 227 -10.69 2.33 18.00
CA SER A 227 -9.32 1.90 17.68
C SER A 227 -9.13 0.41 17.99
N ASP A 228 -8.08 -0.26 17.48
CA ASP A 228 -7.80 -1.68 17.77
C ASP A 228 -7.54 -1.89 19.26
N ARG A 229 -6.53 -1.18 19.78
CA ARG A 229 -6.24 -1.09 21.21
C ARG A 229 -6.79 0.21 21.78
N PRO A 230 -7.16 0.25 23.07
CA PRO A 230 -7.63 1.51 23.64
C PRO A 230 -6.55 2.60 23.60
N ILE A 231 -6.97 3.84 23.42
CA ILE A 231 -6.08 5.00 23.38
C ILE A 231 -5.37 5.10 24.73
N GLY A 232 -4.03 5.18 24.70
CA GLY A 232 -3.18 5.13 25.89
C GLY A 232 -2.80 3.72 26.38
N TYR A 233 -3.06 2.67 25.60
CA TYR A 233 -2.72 1.29 26.01
C TYR A 233 -1.22 1.05 26.23
N TRP A 234 -0.35 1.65 25.42
CA TRP A 234 1.11 1.51 25.54
C TRP A 234 1.64 2.52 26.58
N PRO A 235 2.53 2.11 27.50
CA PRO A 235 3.03 2.98 28.57
C PRO A 235 3.81 4.16 27.98
N ASN A 236 4.02 5.20 28.79
CA ASN A 236 4.86 6.35 28.44
C ASN A 236 4.36 7.18 27.24
N VAL A 237 3.06 7.39 27.16
CA VAL A 237 2.39 8.27 26.18
C VAL A 237 3.02 9.66 26.03
N ASP A 238 3.66 10.17 27.09
CA ASP A 238 4.36 11.46 27.11
C ASP A 238 5.78 11.42 26.53
N SER A 239 6.51 10.29 26.60
CA SER A 239 7.89 10.17 26.10
C SER A 239 8.05 9.32 24.84
N GLU A 240 7.04 8.55 24.46
CA GLU A 240 7.03 7.65 23.30
C GLU A 240 6.20 8.17 22.12
N GLY A 241 5.72 9.42 22.18
CA GLY A 241 5.03 10.04 21.06
C GLY A 241 3.66 9.44 20.70
N GLY A 242 3.06 8.65 21.60
CA GLY A 242 1.67 8.14 21.47
C GLY A 242 0.59 9.15 21.88
N GLY A 243 1.00 10.31 22.39
CA GLY A 243 0.12 11.43 22.74
C GLY A 243 -0.44 12.22 21.54
N ARG A 244 -0.01 11.91 20.31
CA ARG A 244 -0.16 12.82 19.17
C ARG A 244 -1.43 12.59 18.37
N TYR A 245 -1.97 13.67 17.82
CA TYR A 245 -3.04 13.59 16.84
C TYR A 245 -3.07 14.82 15.91
N PHE A 246 -3.82 14.69 14.83
CA PHE A 246 -4.31 15.81 14.03
C PHE A 246 -5.76 15.54 13.62
N VAL A 247 -6.45 16.59 13.17
CA VAL A 247 -7.77 16.48 12.54
C VAL A 247 -7.66 16.91 11.09
N GLU A 248 -8.34 16.20 10.20
CA GLU A 248 -8.40 16.51 8.77
C GLU A 248 -9.83 16.55 8.26
N ASN A 249 -9.96 17.04 7.04
CA ASN A 249 -11.21 17.23 6.33
C ASN A 249 -12.17 18.19 7.04
N ILE A 250 -11.61 19.31 7.49
CA ILE A 250 -12.31 20.42 8.13
C ILE A 250 -12.07 21.68 7.32
N ARG A 251 -13.08 22.54 7.16
CA ARG A 251 -12.93 23.75 6.33
C ARG A 251 -11.85 24.68 6.86
N SER A 252 -11.74 24.79 8.19
CA SER A 252 -10.76 25.65 8.85
C SER A 252 -9.31 25.16 8.70
N GLY A 253 -9.09 23.93 8.24
CA GLY A 253 -7.77 23.40 7.94
C GLY A 253 -7.38 23.53 6.47
N LEU A 254 -8.15 24.27 5.65
CA LEU A 254 -7.75 24.63 4.29
C LEU A 254 -7.01 25.97 4.38
N ASP A 255 -5.77 25.94 4.85
CA ASP A 255 -4.99 27.15 5.20
C ASP A 255 -3.53 27.14 4.71
N ALA A 256 -3.08 26.05 4.07
CA ALA A 256 -1.77 25.94 3.45
C ALA A 256 -1.86 25.56 1.96
N ASN A 257 -0.80 25.92 1.21
CA ASN A 257 -0.70 25.57 -0.20
C ASN A 257 -0.71 24.04 -0.40
N PHE A 258 -1.35 23.62 -1.50
CA PHE A 258 -1.57 22.23 -1.89
C PHE A 258 -2.52 21.46 -0.96
N GLU A 259 -3.36 22.18 -0.22
CA GLU A 259 -4.46 21.58 0.55
C GLU A 259 -5.78 21.55 -0.22
N TRP A 260 -6.63 20.59 0.13
CA TRP A 260 -7.98 20.47 -0.41
C TRP A 260 -9.02 20.12 0.64
N TYR A 261 -10.25 20.57 0.42
CA TYR A 261 -11.40 20.30 1.29
C TYR A 261 -12.64 20.00 0.45
N PHE A 262 -13.43 19.02 0.89
CA PHE A 262 -14.69 18.66 0.25
C PHE A 262 -15.86 18.79 1.23
N ASP A 263 -16.78 19.70 0.90
CA ASP A 263 -18.07 19.82 1.59
C ASP A 263 -19.08 18.87 0.94
N SER A 264 -19.40 17.77 1.61
CA SER A 264 -20.37 16.79 1.09
C SER A 264 -21.81 17.31 1.05
N THR A 265 -22.14 18.38 1.78
CA THR A 265 -23.49 18.95 1.81
C THR A 265 -23.75 19.76 0.55
N THR A 266 -22.75 20.55 0.12
CA THR A 266 -22.84 21.39 -1.08
C THR A 266 -22.21 20.76 -2.31
N ARG A 267 -21.46 19.66 -2.14
CA ARG A 267 -20.59 19.00 -3.13
C ARG A 267 -19.47 19.91 -3.65
N GLU A 268 -19.11 20.95 -2.91
CA GLU A 268 -18.04 21.85 -3.30
C GLU A 268 -16.68 21.23 -2.95
N LEU A 269 -15.84 21.01 -3.97
CA LEU A 269 -14.42 20.69 -3.81
C LEU A 269 -13.63 21.99 -3.91
N SER A 270 -12.88 22.30 -2.85
CA SER A 270 -12.02 23.49 -2.72
C SER A 270 -10.55 23.09 -2.66
N LEU A 271 -9.69 23.86 -3.32
CA LEU A 271 -8.23 23.69 -3.36
C LEU A 271 -7.55 25.02 -3.01
N LEU A 272 -6.45 24.98 -2.26
CA LEU A 272 -5.59 26.14 -2.05
C LEU A 272 -4.27 25.91 -2.77
N LEU A 273 -3.94 26.77 -3.74
CA LEU A 273 -2.72 26.67 -4.56
C LEU A 273 -1.97 28.00 -4.57
N PRO A 274 -0.63 28.00 -4.77
CA PRO A 274 0.12 29.25 -4.93
C PRO A 274 -0.46 30.10 -6.06
N GLU A 275 -0.52 31.43 -5.90
CA GLU A 275 -1.05 32.35 -6.91
C GLU A 275 -0.34 32.30 -8.28
N THR A 276 0.91 31.82 -8.28
CA THR A 276 1.74 31.62 -9.47
C THR A 276 1.31 30.42 -10.31
N LEU A 277 0.48 29.53 -9.76
CA LEU A 277 0.00 28.32 -10.43
C LEU A 277 -1.44 28.51 -10.92
N ASN A 278 -1.74 27.92 -12.08
CA ASN A 278 -3.08 27.89 -12.65
C ASN A 278 -3.50 26.44 -12.84
N LEU A 279 -4.80 26.18 -12.65
CA LEU A 279 -5.40 24.88 -12.97
C LEU A 279 -5.85 24.87 -14.43
N THR A 280 -5.53 23.81 -15.14
CA THR A 280 -6.15 23.46 -16.43
C THR A 280 -7.39 22.61 -16.16
N ASP A 281 -8.38 22.71 -17.04
CA ASP A 281 -9.58 21.89 -16.94
C ASP A 281 -9.24 20.39 -17.08
N GLY A 282 -9.70 19.56 -16.14
CA GLY A 282 -9.38 18.13 -16.10
C GLY A 282 -8.04 17.75 -15.46
N ASP A 283 -7.30 18.71 -14.89
CA ASP A 283 -6.02 18.44 -14.20
C ASP A 283 -6.17 17.68 -12.88
N ILE A 284 -7.34 17.81 -12.24
CA ILE A 284 -7.63 17.26 -10.93
C ILE A 284 -8.34 15.93 -11.08
N TRP A 285 -7.89 14.91 -10.35
CA TRP A 285 -8.46 13.57 -10.40
C TRP A 285 -8.94 13.14 -9.02
N ILE A 286 -10.11 12.49 -8.97
CA ILE A 286 -10.68 11.91 -7.76
C ILE A 286 -10.94 10.41 -7.95
N PRO A 287 -10.45 9.55 -7.05
CA PRO A 287 -10.64 8.11 -7.15
C PRO A 287 -12.11 7.74 -6.92
N GLN A 288 -12.59 6.70 -7.61
CA GLN A 288 -13.98 6.24 -7.51
C GLN A 288 -14.13 4.86 -6.88
N THR A 289 -13.08 4.03 -6.93
CA THR A 289 -13.13 2.64 -6.47
C THR A 289 -11.91 2.30 -5.64
N ASP A 290 -12.06 1.36 -4.71
CA ASP A 290 -10.97 0.92 -3.82
C ASP A 290 -9.99 -0.05 -4.52
N ASN A 291 -10.42 -0.64 -5.64
CA ASN A 291 -9.70 -1.62 -6.44
C ASN A 291 -9.79 -1.26 -7.93
N LEU A 292 -8.77 -1.59 -8.73
CA LEU A 292 -8.77 -1.50 -10.20
C LEU A 292 -8.87 -2.88 -10.84
N LEU A 293 -8.17 -3.85 -10.25
CA LEU A 293 -8.03 -5.19 -10.79
C LEU A 293 -8.23 -6.23 -9.68
N PHE A 294 -9.20 -7.11 -9.88
CA PHE A 294 -9.45 -8.27 -9.03
C PHE A 294 -9.30 -9.54 -9.88
N VAL A 295 -8.29 -10.35 -9.56
CA VAL A 295 -7.96 -11.56 -10.34
C VAL A 295 -8.10 -12.78 -9.44
N ASN A 296 -8.93 -13.74 -9.86
CA ASN A 296 -9.19 -14.94 -9.06
C ASN A 296 -9.11 -16.23 -9.90
N GLY A 297 -8.13 -17.09 -9.63
CA GLY A 297 -8.04 -18.41 -10.24
C GLY A 297 -7.59 -18.41 -11.70
N THR A 298 -7.02 -17.31 -12.20
CA THR A 298 -6.46 -17.25 -13.56
C THR A 298 -5.08 -17.90 -13.64
N HIS A 299 -4.67 -18.31 -14.83
CA HIS A 299 -3.29 -18.69 -15.13
C HIS A 299 -2.70 -17.97 -16.34
N ASN A 300 -1.38 -17.76 -16.35
CA ASN A 300 -0.61 -17.21 -17.47
C ASN A 300 -1.10 -15.83 -17.97
N HIS A 301 -1.10 -14.84 -17.07
CA HIS A 301 -1.43 -13.46 -17.41
C HIS A 301 -0.26 -12.52 -17.17
N ASP A 302 0.06 -11.70 -18.16
CA ASP A 302 1.10 -10.67 -18.04
C ASP A 302 0.48 -9.28 -18.20
N PHE A 303 0.90 -8.34 -17.37
CA PHE A 303 0.53 -6.93 -17.44
C PHE A 303 1.80 -6.10 -17.63
N SER A 304 1.88 -5.33 -18.72
CA SER A 304 3.09 -4.58 -19.04
C SER A 304 2.86 -3.24 -19.71
N GLY A 305 3.57 -2.20 -19.24
CA GLY A 305 3.48 -0.86 -19.82
C GLY A 305 2.15 -0.18 -19.54
N ILE A 306 1.55 -0.45 -18.37
CA ILE A 306 0.29 0.14 -17.93
C ILE A 306 0.53 0.99 -16.68
N ASP A 307 -0.08 2.16 -16.63
CA ASP A 307 -0.13 2.99 -15.42
C ASP A 307 -1.45 2.69 -14.68
N PHE A 308 -1.39 1.92 -13.60
CA PHE A 308 -2.54 1.68 -12.73
C PHE A 308 -2.68 2.87 -11.78
N THR A 309 -3.70 3.70 -11.98
CA THR A 309 -3.78 4.99 -11.28
C THR A 309 -5.02 5.11 -10.41
N TYR A 310 -4.84 5.62 -9.20
CA TYR A 310 -5.86 6.24 -8.35
C TYR A 310 -6.96 5.27 -7.89
N THR A 311 -6.73 4.64 -6.75
CA THR A 311 -7.79 3.99 -5.98
C THR A 311 -8.11 4.74 -4.70
N ASN A 312 -9.32 4.53 -4.22
CA ASN A 312 -9.84 5.10 -2.99
C ASN A 312 -9.53 4.17 -1.80
N TRP A 313 -9.86 4.61 -0.60
CA TRP A 313 -9.91 3.74 0.58
C TRP A 313 -11.11 4.10 1.45
N VAL A 314 -11.59 3.15 2.24
CA VAL A 314 -12.76 3.38 3.12
C VAL A 314 -12.43 3.03 4.56
N CYS A 315 -12.60 4.01 5.45
CA CYS A 315 -12.72 3.80 6.89
C CYS A 315 -14.16 4.13 7.28
N GLY A 316 -14.99 3.12 7.55
CA GLY A 316 -16.39 3.33 7.94
C GLY A 316 -16.54 3.85 9.38
N PRO A 317 -17.69 4.48 9.73
CA PRO A 317 -17.95 5.05 11.05
C PRO A 317 -18.09 4.02 12.19
N THR A 318 -17.97 2.73 11.89
CA THR A 318 -17.94 1.64 12.88
C THR A 318 -16.70 0.74 12.74
N THR A 319 -15.85 1.02 11.75
CA THR A 319 -14.70 0.18 11.39
C THR A 319 -13.50 0.49 12.28
N VAL A 320 -12.80 -0.55 12.73
CA VAL A 320 -11.46 -0.41 13.32
C VAL A 320 -10.48 -0.11 12.18
N CYS A 321 -9.94 1.09 12.15
CA CYS A 321 -9.10 1.59 11.07
C CYS A 321 -7.63 1.74 11.48
N ASP A 322 -7.13 0.74 12.20
CA ASP A 322 -5.74 0.59 12.60
C ASP A 322 -5.39 -0.87 12.86
N LYS A 323 -4.15 -1.22 12.52
CA LYS A 323 -3.46 -2.44 12.92
C LYS A 323 -1.99 -2.30 12.52
N GLN A 324 -1.14 -3.19 13.01
CA GLN A 324 0.24 -3.31 12.53
C GLN A 324 0.29 -3.42 11.00
N SER A 325 1.25 -2.75 10.37
CA SER A 325 1.43 -2.74 8.91
C SER A 325 0.16 -2.38 8.11
N ALA A 326 -0.76 -1.61 8.73
CA ALA A 326 -2.10 -1.34 8.22
C ALA A 326 -2.91 -2.60 7.82
N SER A 327 -2.66 -3.76 8.47
CA SER A 327 -3.23 -5.05 8.07
C SER A 327 -4.74 -5.20 8.26
N TRP A 328 -5.40 -4.18 8.82
CA TRP A 328 -6.87 -4.07 8.85
C TRP A 328 -7.46 -3.85 7.45
N GLN A 329 -6.68 -3.30 6.52
CA GLN A 329 -7.05 -3.12 5.12
C GLN A 329 -7.38 -4.48 4.49
N ARG A 330 -8.45 -4.51 3.70
CA ARG A 330 -9.04 -5.72 3.12
C ARG A 330 -8.90 -5.83 1.61
N GLN A 331 -8.41 -4.78 0.95
CA GLN A 331 -8.30 -4.69 -0.50
C GLN A 331 -7.04 -3.92 -0.87
N ALA A 332 -6.51 -4.22 -2.06
CA ALA A 332 -5.47 -3.47 -2.74
C ALA A 332 -5.99 -2.89 -4.06
N ALA A 333 -5.19 -2.04 -4.72
CA ALA A 333 -5.51 -1.61 -6.08
C ALA A 333 -5.53 -2.79 -7.06
N ILE A 334 -4.68 -3.79 -6.81
CA ILE A 334 -4.60 -5.04 -7.56
C ILE A 334 -4.60 -6.20 -6.55
N ASP A 335 -5.67 -6.99 -6.54
CA ASP A 335 -5.78 -8.18 -5.71
C ASP A 335 -5.67 -9.44 -6.56
N LEU A 336 -4.80 -10.37 -6.13
CA LEU A 336 -4.54 -11.65 -6.79
C LEU A 336 -4.88 -12.80 -5.85
N PHE A 337 -5.90 -13.58 -6.19
CA PHE A 337 -6.34 -14.75 -5.43
C PHE A 337 -6.15 -16.02 -6.25
N ASP A 338 -5.44 -17.00 -5.69
CA ASP A 338 -5.29 -18.35 -6.27
C ASP A 338 -4.86 -18.36 -7.74
N VAL A 339 -4.04 -17.38 -8.14
CA VAL A 339 -3.58 -17.24 -9.54
C VAL A 339 -2.26 -17.98 -9.77
N VAL A 340 -1.98 -18.37 -11.02
CA VAL A 340 -0.76 -19.09 -11.39
C VAL A 340 -0.03 -18.39 -12.53
N ASN A 341 1.28 -18.18 -12.43
CA ASN A 341 2.08 -17.56 -13.48
C ASN A 341 1.54 -16.18 -13.90
N VAL A 342 1.59 -15.21 -12.98
CA VAL A 342 1.16 -13.83 -13.26
C VAL A 342 2.35 -12.87 -13.13
N THR A 343 2.54 -12.03 -14.15
CA THR A 343 3.63 -11.05 -14.19
C THR A 343 3.10 -9.62 -14.29
N PHE A 344 3.63 -8.73 -13.46
CA PHE A 344 3.53 -7.29 -13.62
C PHE A 344 4.92 -6.75 -13.95
N SER A 345 5.12 -6.23 -15.16
CA SER A 345 6.41 -5.68 -15.55
C SER A 345 6.37 -4.35 -16.28
N ASN A 346 7.32 -3.46 -16.02
CA ASN A 346 7.39 -2.15 -16.68
C ASN A 346 6.10 -1.33 -16.54
N ASN A 347 5.42 -1.44 -15.39
CA ASN A 347 4.21 -0.68 -15.07
C ASN A 347 4.54 0.47 -14.11
N GLU A 348 3.64 1.45 -14.05
CA GLU A 348 3.56 2.39 -12.95
C GLU A 348 2.30 2.11 -12.13
N ILE A 349 2.39 2.09 -10.81
CA ILE A 349 1.23 2.05 -9.92
C ILE A 349 1.28 3.27 -9.03
N VAL A 350 0.36 4.21 -9.24
CA VAL A 350 0.37 5.53 -8.60
C VAL A 350 -0.95 5.82 -7.90
N GLY A 351 -0.89 6.35 -6.67
CA GLY A 351 -2.08 6.79 -5.97
C GLY A 351 -3.00 5.64 -5.56
N ALA A 352 -2.43 4.50 -5.15
CA ALA A 352 -3.23 3.44 -4.56
C ALA A 352 -3.68 3.90 -3.17
N GLY A 353 -5.00 4.04 -2.94
CA GLY A 353 -5.54 4.52 -1.66
C GLY A 353 -5.22 3.62 -0.47
N ALA A 354 -4.93 2.34 -0.73
CA ALA A 354 -4.43 1.37 0.23
C ALA A 354 -3.11 0.74 -0.27
N CYS A 355 -3.04 -0.59 -0.33
CA CYS A 355 -1.88 -1.31 -0.88
C CYS A 355 -1.94 -1.33 -2.41
N ALA A 356 -0.80 -1.33 -3.09
CA ALA A 356 -0.77 -1.37 -4.56
C ALA A 356 -1.12 -2.77 -5.08
N VAL A 357 -0.38 -3.79 -4.65
CA VAL A 357 -0.59 -5.20 -5.04
C VAL A 357 -0.71 -6.07 -3.79
N TRP A 358 -1.69 -6.96 -3.75
CA TRP A 358 -1.80 -8.01 -2.74
C TRP A 358 -1.94 -9.39 -3.37
N VAL A 359 -1.02 -10.29 -3.00
CA VAL A 359 -1.03 -11.71 -3.38
C VAL A 359 -1.59 -12.54 -2.24
N HIS A 360 -2.71 -13.22 -2.48
CA HIS A 360 -3.48 -13.99 -1.50
C HIS A 360 -3.49 -15.50 -1.80
N GLY A 361 -3.96 -16.27 -0.82
CA GLY A 361 -4.36 -17.66 -0.99
C GLY A 361 -3.23 -18.56 -1.51
N SER A 362 -3.57 -19.52 -2.36
CA SER A 362 -2.63 -20.45 -2.98
C SER A 362 -2.03 -19.92 -4.29
N SER A 363 -1.81 -18.61 -4.42
CA SER A 363 -1.20 -18.03 -5.62
C SER A 363 0.24 -18.55 -5.83
N VAL A 364 0.59 -18.92 -7.07
CA VAL A 364 1.88 -19.52 -7.41
C VAL A 364 2.59 -18.80 -8.55
N ASN A 365 3.90 -18.59 -8.42
CA ASN A 365 4.76 -18.04 -9.46
C ASN A 365 4.31 -16.64 -9.90
N ILE A 366 4.38 -15.68 -8.98
CA ILE A 366 4.01 -14.28 -9.20
C ILE A 366 5.27 -13.46 -9.31
N THR A 367 5.36 -12.62 -10.34
CA THR A 367 6.52 -11.76 -10.58
C THR A 367 6.10 -10.31 -10.69
N VAL A 368 6.72 -9.44 -9.87
CA VAL A 368 6.57 -7.99 -9.94
C VAL A 368 7.97 -7.43 -10.24
N ASP A 369 8.22 -7.08 -11.50
CA ASP A 369 9.56 -6.79 -12.04
C ASP A 369 9.65 -5.47 -12.81
N ARG A 370 10.60 -4.59 -12.49
CA ARG A 370 10.80 -3.30 -13.17
C ARG A 370 9.58 -2.38 -13.14
N ASN A 371 8.89 -2.27 -12.01
CA ASN A 371 7.77 -1.34 -11.84
C ASN A 371 8.15 -0.13 -10.99
N VAL A 372 7.43 0.97 -11.17
CA VAL A 372 7.47 2.13 -10.26
C VAL A 372 6.18 2.13 -9.45
N LEU A 373 6.27 2.06 -8.13
CA LEU A 373 5.11 2.11 -7.23
C LEU A 373 5.27 3.32 -6.32
N ARG A 374 4.37 4.31 -6.44
CA ARG A 374 4.47 5.55 -5.68
C ARG A 374 3.17 6.16 -5.24
N ASP A 375 3.26 7.03 -4.25
CA ASP A 375 2.12 7.75 -3.66
C ASP A 375 1.07 6.78 -3.12
N LEU A 376 1.50 5.94 -2.18
CA LEU A 376 0.74 4.81 -1.69
C LEU A 376 0.10 5.11 -0.33
N GLY A 377 -1.18 4.79 -0.17
CA GLY A 377 -1.89 4.96 1.08
C GLY A 377 -1.38 4.05 2.18
N THR A 378 -0.98 2.82 1.83
CA THR A 378 -0.18 1.92 2.69
C THR A 378 1.16 1.57 2.05
N GLY A 379 1.27 0.42 1.40
CA GLY A 379 2.49 -0.16 0.84
C GLY A 379 2.37 -0.58 -0.61
N ALA A 380 3.48 -1.02 -1.19
CA ALA A 380 3.58 -1.47 -2.57
C ALA A 380 3.12 -2.92 -2.73
N LEU A 381 3.66 -3.83 -1.91
CA LEU A 381 3.36 -5.25 -2.04
C LEU A 381 3.01 -5.86 -0.69
N ARG A 382 1.89 -6.58 -0.65
CA ARG A 382 1.52 -7.49 0.43
C ARG A 382 1.47 -8.91 -0.10
N VAL A 383 2.14 -9.84 0.58
CA VAL A 383 2.17 -11.27 0.21
C VAL A 383 1.68 -12.11 1.37
N GLY A 384 0.64 -12.90 1.10
CA GLY A 384 0.01 -13.77 2.08
C GLY A 384 -1.03 -13.06 2.95
N ASP A 385 -1.73 -13.87 3.71
CA ASP A 385 -2.81 -13.45 4.60
C ASP A 385 -2.39 -13.63 6.07
N GLU A 386 -3.01 -12.86 6.96
CA GLU A 386 -2.83 -13.02 8.41
C GLU A 386 -3.37 -14.39 8.89
N THR A 387 -4.55 -14.74 8.38
CA THR A 387 -5.26 -15.99 8.64
C THR A 387 -5.60 -16.64 7.30
N PRO A 388 -4.64 -17.36 6.68
CA PRO A 388 -4.90 -18.06 5.42
C PRO A 388 -5.95 -19.15 5.63
N GLU A 389 -6.90 -19.25 4.71
CA GLU A 389 -7.92 -20.31 4.68
C GLU A 389 -7.45 -21.47 3.79
N ASP A 390 -7.01 -21.16 2.56
CA ASP A 390 -6.66 -22.11 1.50
C ASP A 390 -5.20 -21.97 1.06
N GLY A 391 -4.27 -22.47 1.88
CA GLY A 391 -2.84 -22.44 1.58
C GLY A 391 -2.20 -21.05 1.69
N VAL A 392 -0.95 -20.94 1.23
CA VAL A 392 -0.18 -19.69 1.26
C VAL A 392 0.48 -19.44 -0.09
N PRO A 393 0.76 -18.17 -0.46
CA PRO A 393 1.43 -17.89 -1.71
C PRO A 393 2.80 -18.56 -1.78
N TYR A 394 3.14 -19.07 -2.96
CA TYR A 394 4.36 -19.83 -3.19
C TYR A 394 5.10 -19.33 -4.42
N ARG A 395 6.41 -19.06 -4.30
CA ARG A 395 7.24 -18.48 -5.40
C ARG A 395 6.73 -17.12 -5.84
N VAL A 396 6.94 -16.12 -4.99
CA VAL A 396 6.67 -14.71 -5.31
C VAL A 396 8.00 -13.98 -5.45
N THR A 397 8.22 -13.29 -6.56
CA THR A 397 9.44 -12.54 -6.83
C THR A 397 9.10 -11.07 -7.02
N LEU A 398 9.70 -10.22 -6.19
CA LEU A 398 9.68 -8.77 -6.32
C LEU A 398 11.10 -8.31 -6.65
N GLN A 399 11.32 -7.81 -7.87
CA GLN A 399 12.66 -7.43 -8.31
C GLN A 399 12.75 -6.17 -9.17
N ASN A 400 13.85 -5.43 -9.07
CA ASN A 400 14.14 -4.25 -9.90
C ASN A 400 13.06 -3.14 -9.81
N ASN A 401 12.33 -3.03 -8.71
CA ASN A 401 11.27 -2.03 -8.57
C ASN A 401 11.77 -0.78 -7.83
N ILE A 402 11.16 0.36 -8.14
CA ILE A 402 11.30 1.60 -7.38
C ILE A 402 10.02 1.80 -6.59
N ILE A 403 10.11 1.77 -5.25
CA ILE A 403 8.99 1.93 -4.33
C ILE A 403 9.23 3.22 -3.53
N HIS A 404 8.42 4.23 -3.80
CA HIS A 404 8.72 5.58 -3.33
C HIS A 404 7.47 6.26 -2.77
N ARG A 405 7.59 6.91 -1.61
CA ARG A 405 6.52 7.72 -1.02
C ARG A 405 5.25 6.91 -0.72
N GLY A 406 5.16 6.37 0.50
CA GLY A 406 3.96 5.68 0.95
C GLY A 406 3.66 5.78 2.45
N GLY A 407 2.64 5.07 2.91
CA GLY A 407 2.03 5.28 4.22
C GLY A 407 1.33 6.64 4.33
N LEU A 408 0.81 7.17 3.21
CA LEU A 408 0.18 8.50 3.16
C LEU A 408 -1.16 8.51 3.91
N SER A 409 -1.99 7.50 3.69
CA SER A 409 -3.32 7.36 4.31
C SER A 409 -3.22 6.71 5.69
N PHE A 410 -2.33 5.72 5.82
CA PHE A 410 -2.05 4.98 7.04
C PHE A 410 -0.54 4.91 7.27
N PRO A 411 0.00 5.73 8.18
CA PRO A 411 1.44 5.82 8.43
C PRO A 411 2.10 4.49 8.79
N SER A 412 1.35 3.54 9.35
CA SER A 412 1.86 2.21 9.72
C SER A 412 2.04 1.27 8.54
N GLY A 413 1.60 1.64 7.33
CA GLY A 413 1.78 0.84 6.12
C GLY A 413 3.26 0.55 5.84
N THR A 414 3.58 -0.72 5.67
CA THR A 414 4.92 -1.18 5.28
C THR A 414 4.98 -1.27 3.75
N PRO A 415 6.01 -0.72 3.08
CA PRO A 415 6.20 -0.82 1.63
C PRO A 415 6.11 -2.25 1.12
N ILE A 416 6.84 -3.17 1.74
CA ILE A 416 6.85 -4.59 1.39
C ILE A 416 6.51 -5.39 2.64
N LEU A 417 5.32 -6.00 2.65
CA LEU A 417 4.84 -6.84 3.73
C LEU A 417 4.72 -8.30 3.26
N ILE A 418 5.57 -9.17 3.80
CA ILE A 418 5.47 -10.62 3.64
C ILE A 418 4.87 -11.17 4.92
N GLN A 419 3.60 -11.59 4.86
CA GLN A 419 2.93 -12.31 5.94
C GLN A 419 3.23 -13.81 5.79
N LYS A 420 2.20 -14.65 5.72
CA LYS A 420 2.33 -16.10 5.57
C LYS A 420 2.50 -16.47 4.11
N ALA A 421 3.73 -16.73 3.68
CA ALA A 421 4.11 -17.09 2.32
C ALA A 421 5.43 -17.87 2.27
N ILE A 422 5.64 -18.70 1.24
CA ILE A 422 6.81 -19.57 1.12
C ILE A 422 7.56 -19.31 -0.19
N ASN A 423 8.89 -19.36 -0.15
CA ASN A 423 9.75 -19.11 -1.31
C ASN A 423 9.51 -17.70 -1.90
N VAL A 424 9.72 -16.66 -1.10
CA VAL A 424 9.57 -15.26 -1.56
C VAL A 424 10.95 -14.65 -1.78
N SER A 425 11.16 -14.00 -2.92
CA SER A 425 12.40 -13.29 -3.25
C SER A 425 12.12 -11.80 -3.38
N VAL A 426 12.74 -10.99 -2.55
CA VAL A 426 12.73 -9.52 -2.61
C VAL A 426 14.14 -9.06 -2.90
N VAL A 427 14.42 -8.78 -4.18
CA VAL A 427 15.79 -8.52 -4.64
C VAL A 427 15.94 -7.31 -5.54
N HIS A 428 17.01 -6.53 -5.39
CA HIS A 428 17.30 -5.39 -6.27
C HIS A 428 16.20 -4.32 -6.32
N ASN A 429 15.49 -4.08 -5.22
CA ASN A 429 14.49 -3.01 -5.13
C ASN A 429 15.02 -1.77 -4.41
N GLU A 430 14.55 -0.59 -4.81
CA GLU A 430 14.72 0.65 -4.04
C GLU A 430 13.43 0.94 -3.26
N VAL A 431 13.56 1.26 -1.98
CA VAL A 431 12.45 1.60 -1.08
C VAL A 431 12.77 2.90 -0.34
N SER A 432 11.97 3.95 -0.56
CA SER A 432 12.22 5.26 0.05
C SER A 432 10.96 6.06 0.44
N TYR A 433 11.10 6.94 1.44
CA TYR A 433 10.06 7.88 1.91
C TYR A 433 8.79 7.20 2.44
N PHE A 434 8.92 6.43 3.51
CA PHE A 434 7.78 5.86 4.26
C PHE A 434 7.83 6.23 5.73
N SER A 435 6.67 6.23 6.38
CA SER A 435 6.56 6.60 7.80
C SER A 435 6.91 5.47 8.78
N TYR A 436 7.07 4.24 8.30
CA TYR A 436 7.30 3.04 9.12
C TYR A 436 8.38 2.11 8.55
N ALA A 437 8.40 0.84 8.99
CA ALA A 437 9.38 -0.16 8.58
C ALA A 437 9.38 -0.39 7.06
N GLY A 438 10.54 -0.68 6.47
CA GLY A 438 10.74 -0.81 5.02
C GLY A 438 10.26 -2.14 4.44
N ILE A 439 10.87 -3.23 4.89
CA ILE A 439 10.53 -4.61 4.50
C ILE A 439 10.17 -5.39 5.77
N SER A 440 8.96 -5.90 5.87
CA SER A 440 8.50 -6.73 7.00
C SER A 440 8.34 -8.18 6.55
N VAL A 441 8.93 -9.11 7.29
CA VAL A 441 8.87 -10.56 6.99
C VAL A 441 8.32 -11.34 8.18
N GLY A 442 7.27 -12.10 7.94
CA GLY A 442 6.60 -12.95 8.92
C GLY A 442 5.44 -12.25 9.65
N TRP A 443 4.60 -13.07 10.29
CA TRP A 443 3.36 -12.62 10.95
C TRP A 443 2.98 -13.41 12.21
N SER A 444 3.89 -14.22 12.76
CA SER A 444 3.61 -15.09 13.91
C SER A 444 4.22 -14.50 15.20
N TRP A 445 3.37 -14.18 16.18
CA TRP A 445 3.76 -13.54 17.45
C TRP A 445 4.25 -14.53 18.52
N ASN A 446 5.05 -15.52 18.12
CA ASN A 446 5.78 -16.45 18.99
C ASN A 446 6.62 -17.45 18.16
N PHE A 447 7.15 -18.48 18.82
CA PHE A 447 7.72 -19.67 18.21
C PHE A 447 6.64 -20.61 17.62
N GLU A 448 5.86 -20.14 16.65
CA GLU A 448 4.91 -20.99 15.91
C GLU A 448 5.67 -21.84 14.87
N ASP A 449 5.63 -23.17 15.03
CA ASP A 449 6.28 -24.14 14.15
C ASP A 449 5.39 -25.40 13.96
N PRO A 450 5.12 -25.90 12.74
CA PRO A 450 5.68 -25.49 11.45
C PRO A 450 5.32 -24.05 11.06
N SER A 451 6.32 -23.28 10.63
CA SER A 451 6.08 -21.91 10.17
C SER A 451 5.31 -21.88 8.85
N SER A 452 4.33 -20.98 8.77
CA SER A 452 3.65 -20.64 7.51
C SER A 452 4.41 -19.60 6.68
N THR A 453 5.61 -19.21 7.11
CA THR A 453 6.51 -18.29 6.41
C THR A 453 7.93 -18.88 6.36
N ALA A 454 8.43 -19.20 5.17
CA ALA A 454 9.73 -19.87 5.05
C ALA A 454 10.41 -19.58 3.71
N ASN A 455 11.73 -19.75 3.67
CA ASN A 455 12.59 -19.55 2.50
C ASN A 455 12.39 -18.17 1.86
N VAL A 456 12.44 -17.11 2.68
CA VAL A 456 12.37 -15.74 2.20
C VAL A 456 13.79 -15.21 1.98
N THR A 457 14.07 -14.64 0.81
CA THR A 457 15.34 -13.97 0.52
C THR A 457 15.09 -12.47 0.39
N VAL A 458 15.73 -11.68 1.25
CA VAL A 458 15.76 -10.21 1.16
C VAL A 458 17.19 -9.79 0.83
N ALA A 459 17.47 -9.52 -0.44
CA ALA A 459 18.84 -9.29 -0.87
C ALA A 459 19.07 -8.17 -1.88
N TYR A 460 20.21 -7.49 -1.81
CA TYR A 460 20.60 -6.45 -2.76
C TYR A 460 19.57 -5.30 -2.89
N ASN A 461 18.76 -5.07 -1.87
CA ASN A 461 17.82 -3.94 -1.84
C ASN A 461 18.50 -2.70 -1.29
N HIS A 462 18.02 -1.55 -1.72
CA HIS A 462 18.39 -0.24 -1.19
C HIS A 462 17.18 0.35 -0.45
N VAL A 463 17.27 0.41 0.88
CA VAL A 463 16.17 0.89 1.72
C VAL A 463 16.63 2.12 2.49
N HIS A 464 16.00 3.27 2.21
CA HIS A 464 16.45 4.54 2.76
C HIS A 464 15.34 5.58 2.98
N ASP A 465 15.69 6.70 3.62
CA ASP A 465 14.80 7.83 3.90
C ASP A 465 13.47 7.42 4.57
N LEU A 466 13.55 6.45 5.48
CA LEU A 466 12.40 6.03 6.27
C LEU A 466 12.25 7.00 7.44
N GLY A 467 11.08 7.61 7.57
CA GLY A 467 10.82 8.58 8.63
C GLY A 467 11.58 9.89 8.49
N THR A 468 12.00 10.29 7.29
CA THR A 468 12.60 11.62 7.05
C THR A 468 11.55 12.71 6.92
N GLY A 469 11.85 13.92 7.43
CA GLY A 469 10.97 15.08 7.28
C GLY A 469 9.55 14.82 7.81
N THR A 470 8.54 15.04 6.97
CA THR A 470 7.13 14.84 7.32
C THR A 470 6.73 13.37 7.47
N PHE A 471 7.58 12.42 7.06
CA PHE A 471 7.38 10.98 7.29
C PHE A 471 7.83 10.54 8.68
N ARG A 472 8.50 11.41 9.46
CA ARG A 472 8.88 11.08 10.84
C ARG A 472 7.65 11.04 11.74
N GLN A 473 6.92 9.93 11.73
CA GLN A 473 5.61 9.84 12.37
C GLN A 473 5.49 8.69 13.37
N LEU A 474 6.23 7.59 13.19
CA LEU A 474 6.13 6.40 14.03
C LEU A 474 7.48 6.01 14.62
N GLY A 475 7.49 5.01 15.50
CA GLY A 475 8.70 4.44 16.08
C GLY A 475 8.50 2.97 16.49
N ASP A 476 9.04 2.60 17.65
CA ASP A 476 9.11 1.24 18.20
C ASP A 476 10.18 0.35 17.55
N ALA A 477 9.85 -0.90 17.19
CA ALA A 477 10.71 -1.83 16.48
C ALA A 477 10.89 -1.48 14.98
N MET A 478 10.54 -0.26 14.56
CA MET A 478 10.70 0.25 13.18
C MET A 478 12.13 0.04 12.68
N ALA A 479 12.26 -0.59 11.51
CA ALA A 479 13.54 -0.83 10.87
C ALA A 479 13.45 -0.87 9.35
N ALA A 480 14.59 -0.74 8.66
CA ALA A 480 14.65 -0.95 7.23
C ALA A 480 14.24 -2.39 6.85
N VAL A 481 14.69 -3.39 7.60
CA VAL A 481 14.16 -4.77 7.55
C VAL A 481 13.72 -5.20 8.94
N TYR A 482 12.46 -5.62 9.05
CA TYR A 482 11.81 -6.10 10.27
C TYR A 482 11.39 -7.57 10.10
N THR A 483 11.58 -8.40 11.12
CA THR A 483 11.18 -9.82 11.10
C THR A 483 10.33 -10.20 12.31
N LEU A 484 9.44 -11.19 12.13
CA LEU A 484 8.53 -11.67 13.17
C LEU A 484 8.23 -13.19 13.01
N GLY A 485 8.47 -13.98 14.06
CA GLY A 485 8.20 -15.43 14.10
C GLY A 485 9.34 -16.33 13.60
N VAL A 486 9.11 -17.65 13.60
CA VAL A 486 10.10 -18.64 13.09
C VAL A 486 10.13 -18.57 11.57
N LEU A 487 11.29 -18.39 10.96
CA LEU A 487 11.44 -18.08 9.54
C LEU A 487 12.48 -18.97 8.85
N HIS A 488 12.30 -20.29 8.93
CA HIS A 488 13.23 -21.29 8.39
C HIS A 488 13.71 -20.97 6.97
N GLY A 489 15.03 -21.07 6.76
CA GLY A 489 15.65 -20.87 5.44
C GLY A 489 15.60 -19.42 4.94
N THR A 490 15.26 -18.46 5.80
CA THR A 490 15.22 -17.05 5.46
C THR A 490 16.60 -16.43 5.56
N GLU A 491 16.96 -15.62 4.56
CA GLU A 491 18.23 -14.91 4.50
C GLU A 491 18.01 -13.43 4.18
N VAL A 492 18.71 -12.55 4.90
CA VAL A 492 18.71 -11.10 4.72
C VAL A 492 20.14 -10.65 4.47
N HIS A 493 20.50 -10.33 3.22
CA HIS A 493 21.90 -10.10 2.89
C HIS A 493 22.19 -9.08 1.80
N HIS A 494 23.40 -8.51 1.79
CA HIS A 494 23.86 -7.60 0.72
C HIS A 494 22.95 -6.39 0.49
N ASN A 495 22.12 -6.00 1.47
CA ASN A 495 21.28 -4.82 1.36
C ASN A 495 22.05 -3.56 1.79
N LEU A 496 21.70 -2.42 1.20
CA LEU A 496 22.13 -1.10 1.63
C LEU A 496 20.98 -0.45 2.41
N LEU A 497 21.15 -0.28 3.72
CA LEU A 497 20.11 0.17 4.65
C LEU A 497 20.58 1.46 5.34
N HIS A 498 19.93 2.60 5.09
CA HIS A 498 20.35 3.85 5.76
C HIS A 498 19.25 4.89 5.90
N ASP A 499 19.51 5.97 6.63
CA ASP A 499 18.56 7.07 6.82
C ASP A 499 17.20 6.60 7.35
N VAL A 500 17.24 5.82 8.45
CA VAL A 500 16.06 5.28 9.12
C VAL A 500 15.84 6.02 10.44
N TYR A 501 14.82 6.86 10.47
CA TYR A 501 14.58 7.80 11.55
C TYR A 501 13.21 7.58 12.20
N ALA A 502 13.21 7.03 13.40
CA ALA A 502 11.99 6.96 14.20
C ALA A 502 11.67 8.29 14.88
N TRP A 503 10.39 8.53 15.15
CA TRP A 503 9.92 9.66 15.96
C TRP A 503 10.46 9.59 17.40
N TYR A 504 10.46 8.41 17.99
CA TYR A 504 10.91 8.18 19.37
C TYR A 504 11.94 7.04 19.44
N THR A 505 11.56 5.84 19.86
CA THR A 505 12.41 4.64 19.82
C THR A 505 12.34 4.00 18.44
N GLY A 506 13.40 3.28 18.07
CA GLY A 506 13.46 2.60 16.79
C GLY A 506 14.35 3.25 15.77
N GLY A 507 14.03 2.96 14.51
CA GLY A 507 14.81 3.36 13.35
C GLY A 507 16.11 2.57 13.32
N PHE A 508 16.01 1.25 13.26
CA PHE A 508 17.14 0.34 13.11
C PHE A 508 17.37 0.00 11.62
N CYS A 509 18.51 -0.59 11.27
CA CYS A 509 18.61 -1.24 9.96
C CYS A 509 17.88 -2.59 9.99
N LEU A 510 18.17 -3.40 11.01
CA LEU A 510 17.60 -4.75 11.17
C LEU A 510 16.91 -4.86 12.52
N SER A 511 15.65 -5.28 12.55
CA SER A 511 14.89 -5.50 13.79
C SER A 511 14.25 -6.88 13.80
N GLN A 512 14.66 -7.71 14.76
CA GLN A 512 14.11 -9.04 14.98
C GLN A 512 13.16 -8.97 16.17
N ASP A 513 11.86 -8.93 15.87
CA ASP A 513 10.85 -8.92 16.92
C ASP A 513 10.46 -10.36 17.31
N GLN A 514 9.43 -10.48 18.14
CA GLN A 514 8.98 -11.67 18.83
C GLN A 514 9.08 -12.97 18.02
N GLY A 515 9.88 -13.91 18.53
CA GLY A 515 10.01 -15.25 17.96
C GLY A 515 10.87 -15.35 16.70
N SER A 516 11.43 -14.24 16.19
CA SER A 516 12.34 -14.21 15.04
C SER A 516 13.46 -15.23 15.17
N SER A 517 13.40 -16.33 14.42
CA SER A 517 14.29 -17.49 14.59
C SER A 517 14.66 -18.16 13.27
N ASP A 518 15.82 -18.83 13.26
CA ASP A 518 16.37 -19.57 12.11
C ASP A 518 16.62 -18.69 10.86
N ILE A 519 17.04 -17.44 11.08
CA ILE A 519 17.31 -16.45 10.03
C ILE A 519 18.81 -16.17 9.92
N SER A 520 19.31 -16.10 8.68
CA SER A 520 20.69 -15.69 8.39
C SER A 520 20.75 -14.22 8.00
N PHE A 521 21.61 -13.46 8.66
CA PHE A 521 21.88 -12.07 8.34
C PHE A 521 23.37 -11.86 8.05
N HIS A 522 23.70 -11.41 6.85
CA HIS A 522 25.10 -11.25 6.45
C HIS A 522 25.31 -10.19 5.37
N ASP A 523 26.49 -9.58 5.32
CA ASP A 523 26.90 -8.66 4.23
C ASP A 523 25.99 -7.43 3.99
N ASN A 524 25.15 -7.05 4.97
CA ASN A 524 24.35 -5.82 4.88
C ASN A 524 25.18 -4.59 5.28
N VAL A 525 25.03 -3.48 4.56
CA VAL A 525 25.63 -2.18 4.90
C VAL A 525 24.59 -1.33 5.62
N CYS A 526 24.98 -0.72 6.75
CA CYS A 526 24.07 0.02 7.61
C CYS A 526 24.68 1.34 8.11
N HIS A 527 23.98 2.47 7.95
CA HIS A 527 24.37 3.77 8.54
C HIS A 527 23.18 4.75 8.65
N GLY A 528 23.33 5.89 9.33
CA GLY A 528 22.29 6.93 9.35
C GLY A 528 20.99 6.50 10.05
N THR A 529 21.08 5.84 11.21
CA THR A 529 19.91 5.35 11.96
C THR A 529 19.72 6.10 13.27
N THR A 530 18.47 6.31 13.72
CA THR A 530 18.21 6.77 15.11
C THR A 530 18.50 5.68 16.14
N GLY A 531 18.26 4.42 15.77
CA GLY A 531 18.52 3.24 16.58
C GLY A 531 19.88 2.62 16.29
N ALA A 532 20.15 1.49 16.93
CA ALA A 532 21.29 0.64 16.61
C ALA A 532 21.20 0.08 15.18
N SER A 533 22.32 -0.40 14.64
CA SER A 533 22.29 -1.11 13.34
C SER A 533 21.42 -2.36 13.39
N GLN A 534 21.31 -2.99 14.56
CA GLN A 534 20.55 -4.22 14.75
C GLN A 534 19.94 -4.27 16.14
N THR A 535 18.74 -4.83 16.25
CA THR A 535 18.11 -5.17 17.53
C THR A 535 17.45 -6.55 17.48
N GLN A 536 17.53 -7.29 18.58
CA GLN A 536 16.83 -8.56 18.77
C GLN A 536 16.00 -8.46 20.05
N HIS A 537 14.69 -8.71 19.93
CA HIS A 537 13.81 -8.84 21.08
C HIS A 537 13.96 -10.23 21.73
N TYR A 538 13.39 -11.29 21.14
CA TYR A 538 13.67 -12.68 21.52
C TYR A 538 13.52 -13.62 20.33
N GLY A 539 14.30 -14.70 20.31
CA GLY A 539 14.40 -15.62 19.18
C GLY A 539 15.56 -16.61 19.36
N VAL A 540 15.67 -17.61 18.49
CA VAL A 540 16.72 -18.64 18.55
C VAL A 540 17.37 -18.88 17.18
N ASN A 541 18.60 -19.40 17.17
CA ASN A 541 19.31 -19.85 15.97
C ASN A 541 19.50 -18.82 14.84
N ASN A 542 19.36 -17.53 15.11
CA ASN A 542 19.73 -16.51 14.13
C ASN A 542 21.25 -16.45 13.97
N THR A 543 21.74 -16.44 12.73
CA THR A 543 23.17 -16.36 12.41
C THR A 543 23.53 -14.98 11.89
N TRP A 544 24.69 -14.49 12.32
CA TRP A 544 25.19 -13.15 12.02
C TRP A 544 26.61 -13.27 11.46
N VAL A 545 26.80 -12.95 10.18
CA VAL A 545 28.13 -12.92 9.57
C VAL A 545 28.49 -11.46 9.28
N VAL A 546 29.51 -10.97 9.99
CA VAL A 546 29.86 -9.55 10.03
C VAL A 546 30.46 -9.09 8.69
N GLY A 547 29.64 -8.36 7.92
CA GLY A 547 30.04 -7.43 6.85
C GLY A 547 29.51 -6.01 7.07
N THR A 548 28.89 -5.74 8.24
CA THR A 548 28.26 -4.46 8.59
C THR A 548 29.29 -3.40 8.94
N THR A 549 29.68 -2.57 7.98
CA THR A 549 30.38 -1.31 8.27
C THR A 549 29.38 -0.27 8.78
N SER A 550 29.26 -0.12 10.10
CA SER A 550 28.55 1.01 10.69
C SER A 550 29.45 2.24 10.69
N THR A 551 29.10 3.25 9.90
CA THR A 551 29.67 4.59 10.07
C THR A 551 28.70 5.38 10.95
N SER A 552 28.96 5.38 12.26
CA SER A 552 28.25 6.29 13.17
C SER A 552 28.79 7.69 12.97
N GLN A 553 28.11 8.49 12.13
CA GLN A 553 28.16 9.94 12.28
C GLN A 553 27.12 10.30 13.35
N PRO A 554 27.48 10.97 14.46
CA PRO A 554 26.48 11.50 15.36
C PRO A 554 25.61 12.47 14.57
N ALA A 555 24.29 12.23 14.53
CA ALA A 555 23.34 13.19 14.00
C ALA A 555 23.46 14.49 14.82
N SER A 556 24.26 15.44 14.35
CA SER A 556 24.18 16.81 14.83
C SER A 556 22.78 17.29 14.50
N GLN A 557 21.97 17.57 15.53
CA GLN A 557 20.68 18.21 15.35
C GLN A 557 20.87 19.44 14.44
N PRO A 558 20.14 19.58 13.32
CA PRO A 558 20.01 20.87 12.70
C PRO A 558 19.17 21.71 13.66
N ALA A 559 19.83 22.61 14.37
CA ALA A 559 19.17 23.74 14.99
C ALA A 559 18.26 24.39 13.93
N SER A 560 17.02 24.67 14.34
CA SER A 560 16.02 25.46 13.62
C SER A 560 16.64 26.47 12.64
N GLN A 561 16.62 26.14 11.35
CA GLN A 561 16.84 27.09 10.27
C GLN A 561 15.52 27.24 9.51
N PRO A 562 15.05 28.47 9.26
CA PRO A 562 13.78 28.71 8.60
C PRO A 562 13.86 28.27 7.14
N CYS A 563 12.82 27.59 6.67
CA CYS A 563 12.58 27.29 5.27
C CYS A 563 12.90 28.50 4.39
N ARG A 564 13.85 28.35 3.47
CA ARG A 564 13.98 29.26 2.33
C ARG A 564 14.13 28.45 1.06
N SER A 565 13.22 28.78 0.13
CA SER A 565 13.30 28.66 -1.32
C SER A 565 13.49 27.25 -1.92
N PHE A 566 12.39 26.79 -2.51
CA PHE A 566 12.32 25.99 -3.73
C PHE A 566 13.46 26.29 -4.72
N ASP A 567 14.09 25.22 -5.21
CA ASP A 567 14.53 25.08 -6.60
C ASP A 567 14.70 23.58 -6.88
N ILE A 568 13.68 22.97 -7.49
CA ILE A 568 13.81 21.68 -8.18
C ILE A 568 13.40 21.92 -9.63
N CYS A 569 14.41 22.19 -10.47
CA CYS A 569 14.30 21.99 -11.91
C CYS A 569 14.70 20.53 -12.19
N PHE A 570 13.75 19.71 -12.63
CA PHE A 570 14.05 18.43 -13.25
C PHE A 570 14.43 18.67 -14.72
N PHE A 571 15.68 18.37 -15.07
CA PHE A 571 16.06 17.93 -16.41
C PHE A 571 16.97 16.72 -16.22
N TYR A 572 16.44 15.53 -16.44
CA TYR A 572 17.26 14.34 -16.71
C TYR A 572 17.20 14.09 -18.21
N ASP A 573 18.30 14.42 -18.87
CA ASP A 573 18.64 13.97 -20.22
C ASP A 573 19.18 12.55 -20.09
N LEU A 574 18.46 11.59 -20.69
CA LEU A 574 18.79 10.17 -20.68
C LEU A 574 19.78 9.83 -21.80
N HIS A 575 21.05 9.69 -21.46
CA HIS A 575 22.02 8.94 -22.25
C HIS A 575 22.92 8.10 -21.34
N LEU A 576 22.51 6.85 -21.08
CA LEU A 576 23.20 5.60 -21.44
C LEU A 576 22.52 4.40 -20.78
#